data_AF-A0A4U5WJW3-F1
#
_entry.id   AF-A0A4U5WJW3-F1
#
_cell.length_a   1.000
_cell.length_b   1.000
_cell.length_c   1.000
_cell.angle_alpha   90.00
_cell.angle_beta   90.00
_cell.angle_gamma   90.00
#
_symmetry.space_group_name_H-M   'P 1'
#
loop_
_entity.id
_entity.type
_entity.pdbx_description
1 polymer ?
#
loop_
_entity_poly.entity_id
_entity_poly.type
_entity_poly.pdbx_seq_one_letter_code
_entity_poly.pdbx_strand_id
1 'polypeptide(L)'
;MATADRPRVLSGIQPTAGSFHLGNYLGAVRQWVALQESHDAFYMVVDLHAITVPQDPADLRANTRLAAAQLLAAGLDPDRCTLFVQSHVPEHAQLAWVMNCLTGFGEASRMTQFKDKSAKQGADRASVGLFTYPVLQVADILLYQAHQVPVGEDQRQHIELTRDLAERFNGRFGETFTIPSPYILKETAKIYDLQDPSIKMSKSASTPKGLVNLLDDPKTTAKKVKSAVTDTDTVIRYDAEHKPGVSNLLTIYSTLTGRTIAELEQAYEGKMYGALKTDLAEVMVEFVTPFRERTHQYLDDPETLDSILAKGAEKARTVAAETLSQAYDRIGFLPAKH
;
A
#
# COMPACT_ATOMS: atom_id res chain seq x y z
N MET A 1 3.11 4.05 -27.28
CA MET A 1 4.23 5.01 -27.42
C MET A 1 5.06 4.91 -26.16
N ALA A 2 6.37 4.75 -26.31
CA ALA A 2 7.27 4.34 -25.24
C ALA A 2 7.25 5.30 -24.04
N THR A 3 7.07 4.74 -22.85
CA THR A 3 7.12 5.37 -21.52
C THR A 3 8.53 5.80 -21.09
N ALA A 4 9.48 5.91 -22.04
CA ALA A 4 10.92 5.97 -21.77
C ALA A 4 11.40 7.20 -20.97
N ASP A 5 10.59 8.26 -20.87
CA ASP A 5 10.97 9.50 -20.17
C ASP A 5 10.42 9.62 -18.73
N ARG A 6 9.62 8.67 -18.25
CA ARG A 6 9.01 8.76 -16.90
C ARG A 6 9.76 7.90 -15.89
N PRO A 7 10.12 8.42 -14.70
CA PRO A 7 10.75 7.61 -13.66
C PRO A 7 9.82 6.46 -13.27
N ARG A 8 10.40 5.28 -13.05
CA ARG A 8 9.65 4.09 -12.63
C ARG A 8 9.40 4.09 -11.14
N VAL A 9 8.15 3.80 -10.79
CA VAL A 9 7.72 3.64 -9.40
C VAL A 9 7.12 2.26 -9.18
N LEU A 10 7.43 1.63 -8.05
CA LEU A 10 6.84 0.37 -7.67
C LEU A 10 6.25 0.44 -6.26
N SER A 11 5.04 -0.07 -6.08
CA SER A 11 4.45 -0.25 -4.76
C SER A 11 3.65 -1.54 -4.66
N GLY A 12 3.70 -2.18 -3.50
CA GLY A 12 3.01 -3.44 -3.22
C GLY A 12 2.03 -3.30 -2.07
N ILE A 13 0.87 -3.93 -2.18
CA ILE A 13 -0.09 -4.06 -1.08
C ILE A 13 -0.32 -5.52 -0.72
N GLN A 14 -0.26 -5.84 0.56
CA GLN A 14 -0.62 -7.17 1.01
C GLN A 14 -2.14 -7.38 0.83
N PRO A 15 -2.58 -8.56 0.36
CA PRO A 15 -3.99 -8.97 0.39
C PRO A 15 -4.42 -9.24 1.84
N THR A 16 -4.43 -8.20 2.66
CA THR A 16 -4.86 -8.27 4.06
C THR A 16 -6.36 -8.47 4.14
N ALA A 17 -6.82 -9.19 5.16
CA ALA A 17 -8.23 -9.47 5.36
C ALA A 17 -9.08 -8.19 5.31
N GLY A 18 -10.00 -8.15 4.34
CA GLY A 18 -11.06 -7.17 4.25
C GLY A 18 -10.70 -5.82 3.62
N SER A 19 -11.54 -4.84 3.91
CA SER A 19 -11.52 -3.51 3.32
C SER A 19 -10.24 -2.72 3.63
N PHE A 20 -9.83 -1.85 2.72
CA PHE A 20 -8.99 -0.71 3.06
C PHE A 20 -9.74 0.17 4.06
N HIS A 21 -8.99 0.72 5.01
CA HIS A 21 -9.52 1.75 5.90
C HIS A 21 -9.12 3.12 5.40
N LEU A 22 -9.89 4.14 5.78
CA LEU A 22 -9.74 5.51 5.32
C LEU A 22 -8.30 6.03 5.48
N GLY A 23 -7.67 5.77 6.62
CA GLY A 23 -6.28 6.18 6.88
C GLY A 23 -5.25 5.60 5.91
N ASN A 24 -5.39 4.33 5.50
CA ASN A 24 -4.49 3.73 4.49
C ASN A 24 -4.80 4.31 3.10
N TYR A 25 -6.08 4.42 2.74
CA TYR A 25 -6.47 4.96 1.45
C TYR A 25 -5.95 6.38 1.22
N LEU A 26 -6.17 7.28 2.19
CA LEU A 26 -5.70 8.67 2.10
C LEU A 26 -4.18 8.79 2.25
N GLY A 27 -3.58 7.90 3.04
CA GLY A 27 -2.15 7.90 3.30
C GLY A 27 -1.29 7.40 2.14
N ALA A 28 -1.77 6.41 1.38
CA ALA A 28 -1.00 5.71 0.36
C ALA A 28 -1.74 5.59 -0.98
N VAL A 29 -2.89 4.92 -1.01
CA VAL A 29 -3.56 4.53 -2.27
C VAL A 29 -3.95 5.74 -3.13
N ARG A 30 -4.43 6.82 -2.52
CA ARG A 30 -4.74 8.07 -3.24
C ARG A 30 -3.52 8.66 -3.95
N GLN A 31 -2.33 8.51 -3.37
CA GLN A 31 -1.09 8.98 -3.99
C GLN A 31 -0.68 8.09 -5.16
N TRP A 32 -0.98 6.79 -5.12
CA TRP A 32 -0.74 5.89 -6.25
C TRP A 32 -1.53 6.32 -7.48
N VAL A 33 -2.79 6.70 -7.29
CA VAL A 33 -3.64 7.25 -8.38
C VAL A 33 -3.06 8.51 -8.99
N ALA A 34 -2.37 9.35 -8.21
CA ALA A 34 -1.66 10.53 -8.76
C ALA A 34 -0.32 10.15 -9.42
N LEU A 35 0.38 9.13 -8.92
CA LEU A 35 1.67 8.70 -9.44
C LEU A 35 1.57 8.07 -10.83
N GLN A 36 0.48 7.37 -11.17
CA GLN A 36 0.24 6.89 -12.54
C GLN A 36 0.08 8.03 -13.58
N GLU A 37 -0.07 9.29 -13.16
CA GLU A 37 -0.04 10.46 -14.05
C GLU A 37 1.38 10.88 -14.44
N SER A 38 2.34 10.70 -13.53
CA SER A 38 3.70 11.24 -13.62
C SER A 38 4.80 10.18 -13.79
N HIS A 39 4.55 8.92 -13.39
CA HIS A 39 5.53 7.83 -13.36
C HIS A 39 5.11 6.64 -14.23
N ASP A 40 6.08 5.89 -14.74
CA ASP A 40 5.82 4.53 -15.23
C ASP A 40 5.59 3.62 -14.02
N ALA A 41 4.32 3.35 -13.72
CA ALA A 41 3.90 2.88 -12.40
C ALA A 41 3.55 1.38 -12.38
N PHE A 42 4.14 0.67 -11.43
CA PHE A 42 3.90 -0.75 -11.16
C PHE A 42 3.25 -0.90 -9.78
N TYR A 43 2.07 -1.49 -9.76
CA TYR A 43 1.32 -1.78 -8.54
C TYR A 43 1.04 -3.27 -8.46
N MET A 44 1.35 -3.88 -7.33
CA MET A 44 1.17 -5.31 -7.16
C MET A 44 0.43 -5.70 -5.88
N VAL A 45 -0.39 -6.73 -5.98
CA VAL A 45 -0.90 -7.45 -4.81
C VAL A 45 0.12 -8.52 -4.44
N VAL A 46 0.74 -8.38 -3.27
CA VAL A 46 1.88 -9.21 -2.82
C VAL A 46 1.43 -10.47 -2.06
N ASP A 47 0.86 -11.41 -2.78
CA ASP A 47 0.37 -12.68 -2.22
C ASP A 47 1.49 -13.63 -1.75
N LEU A 48 2.69 -13.59 -2.36
CA LEU A 48 3.85 -14.35 -1.86
C LEU A 48 4.33 -13.83 -0.50
N HIS A 49 4.25 -12.52 -0.26
CA HIS A 49 4.54 -11.94 1.07
C HIS A 49 3.47 -12.32 2.10
N ALA A 50 2.21 -12.46 1.69
CA ALA A 50 1.11 -12.78 2.61
C ALA A 50 1.28 -14.16 3.27
N ILE A 51 1.82 -15.15 2.55
CA ILE A 51 2.00 -16.52 3.05
C ILE A 51 3.22 -16.69 3.98
N THR A 52 3.94 -15.62 4.30
CA THR A 52 4.98 -15.62 5.35
C THR A 52 4.40 -15.88 6.75
N VAL A 53 3.09 -15.70 6.89
CA VAL A 53 2.26 -16.10 8.04
C VAL A 53 1.12 -17.02 7.56
N PRO A 54 0.52 -17.85 8.43
CA PRO A 54 -0.57 -18.74 8.03
C PRO A 54 -1.75 -18.00 7.40
N GLN A 55 -2.29 -18.56 6.32
CA GLN A 55 -3.45 -18.04 5.59
C GLN A 55 -4.48 -19.15 5.38
N ASP A 56 -5.76 -18.82 5.42
CA ASP A 56 -6.78 -19.68 4.83
C ASP A 56 -6.72 -19.55 3.29
N PRO A 57 -6.64 -20.65 2.53
CA PRO A 57 -6.51 -20.59 1.07
C PRO A 57 -7.69 -19.92 0.35
N ALA A 58 -8.92 -20.10 0.85
CA ALA A 58 -10.09 -19.47 0.25
C ALA A 58 -10.08 -17.96 0.52
N ASP A 59 -9.75 -17.57 1.75
CA ASP A 59 -9.63 -16.16 2.13
C ASP A 59 -8.50 -15.46 1.39
N LEU A 60 -7.33 -16.07 1.22
CA LEU A 60 -6.22 -15.47 0.48
C LEU A 60 -6.61 -15.16 -0.97
N ARG A 61 -7.29 -16.09 -1.64
CA ARG A 61 -7.77 -15.90 -3.01
C ARG A 61 -8.81 -14.78 -3.08
N ALA A 62 -9.78 -14.78 -2.16
CA ALA A 62 -10.80 -13.74 -2.09
C ALA A 62 -10.19 -12.36 -1.79
N ASN A 63 -9.27 -12.27 -0.82
CA ASN A 63 -8.60 -11.04 -0.43
C ASN A 63 -7.67 -10.50 -1.54
N THR A 64 -7.10 -11.37 -2.37
CA THR A 64 -6.30 -10.95 -3.53
C THR A 64 -7.16 -10.21 -4.55
N ARG A 65 -8.31 -10.80 -4.93
CA ARG A 65 -9.28 -10.13 -5.81
C ARG A 65 -9.85 -8.86 -5.17
N LEU A 66 -10.17 -8.91 -3.88
CA LEU A 66 -10.68 -7.76 -3.12
C LEU A 66 -9.68 -6.60 -3.07
N ALA A 67 -8.38 -6.88 -2.90
CA ALA A 67 -7.35 -5.85 -2.93
C ALA A 67 -7.24 -5.21 -4.32
N ALA A 68 -7.21 -6.02 -5.39
CA ALA A 68 -7.17 -5.53 -6.77
C ALA A 68 -8.41 -4.69 -7.13
N ALA A 69 -9.62 -5.18 -6.80
CA ALA A 69 -10.87 -4.48 -7.04
C ALA A 69 -10.92 -3.13 -6.32
N GLN A 70 -10.46 -3.05 -5.08
CA GLN A 70 -10.39 -1.78 -4.34
C GLN A 70 -9.35 -0.81 -4.92
N LEU A 71 -8.24 -1.30 -5.46
CA LEU A 71 -7.26 -0.46 -6.15
C LEU A 71 -7.82 0.13 -7.45
N LEU A 72 -8.56 -0.66 -8.23
CA LEU A 72 -9.28 -0.20 -9.42
C LEU A 72 -10.36 0.82 -9.04
N ALA A 73 -11.16 0.52 -8.00
CA ALA A 73 -12.17 1.45 -7.48
C ALA A 73 -11.57 2.73 -6.91
N ALA A 74 -10.33 2.70 -6.41
CA ALA A 74 -9.62 3.90 -5.98
C ALA A 74 -9.30 4.84 -7.15
N GLY A 75 -9.22 4.33 -8.37
CA GLY A 75 -8.91 5.08 -9.58
C GLY A 75 -7.63 4.65 -10.29
N LEU A 76 -7.00 3.53 -9.91
CA LEU A 76 -5.93 2.97 -10.74
C LEU A 76 -6.51 2.51 -12.07
N ASP A 77 -5.83 2.90 -13.14
CA ASP A 77 -6.22 2.60 -14.51
C ASP A 77 -5.21 1.63 -15.13
N PRO A 78 -5.60 0.37 -15.45
CA PRO A 78 -4.72 -0.64 -16.04
C PRO A 78 -4.14 -0.27 -17.41
N ASP A 79 -4.68 0.74 -18.10
CA ASP A 79 -4.11 1.25 -19.34
C ASP A 79 -3.00 2.28 -19.08
N ARG A 80 -2.90 2.77 -17.86
CA ARG A 80 -1.99 3.86 -17.45
C ARG A 80 -0.93 3.42 -16.46
N CYS A 81 -1.16 2.31 -15.77
CA CYS A 81 -0.20 1.63 -14.90
C CYS A 81 -0.23 0.12 -15.13
N THR A 82 0.76 -0.58 -14.57
CA THR A 82 0.81 -2.04 -14.55
C THR A 82 0.30 -2.53 -13.20
N LEU A 83 -0.95 -3.01 -13.14
CA LEU A 83 -1.54 -3.63 -11.96
C LEU A 83 -1.56 -5.16 -12.08
N PHE A 84 -0.91 -5.88 -11.16
CA PHE A 84 -0.79 -7.34 -11.24
C PHE A 84 -0.76 -8.04 -9.88
N VAL A 85 -0.80 -9.37 -9.88
CA VAL A 85 -0.61 -10.20 -8.68
C VAL A 85 0.81 -10.75 -8.71
N GLN A 86 1.53 -10.65 -7.59
CA GLN A 86 2.96 -11.00 -7.50
C GLN A 86 3.23 -12.44 -7.95
N SER A 87 2.45 -13.42 -7.48
CA SER A 87 2.61 -14.83 -7.86
C SER A 87 2.35 -15.11 -9.34
N HIS A 88 1.70 -14.21 -10.07
CA HIS A 88 1.49 -14.35 -11.51
C HIS A 88 2.76 -14.02 -12.32
N VAL A 89 3.84 -13.56 -11.68
CA VAL A 89 5.09 -13.18 -12.35
C VAL A 89 6.24 -14.00 -11.72
N PRO A 90 6.64 -15.15 -12.34
CA PRO A 90 7.59 -16.09 -11.73
C PRO A 90 8.98 -15.47 -11.46
N GLU A 91 9.33 -14.41 -12.19
CA GLU A 91 10.61 -13.72 -12.09
C GLU A 91 10.89 -13.21 -10.67
N HIS A 92 9.85 -12.89 -9.89
CA HIS A 92 9.97 -12.46 -8.49
C HIS A 92 10.68 -13.52 -7.64
N ALA A 93 10.19 -14.77 -7.68
CA ALA A 93 10.77 -15.86 -6.91
C ALA A 93 12.17 -16.25 -7.44
N GLN A 94 12.35 -16.15 -8.76
CA GLN A 94 13.62 -16.44 -9.43
C GLN A 94 14.73 -15.46 -9.03
N LEU A 95 14.46 -14.15 -9.11
CA LEU A 95 15.43 -13.14 -8.69
C LEU A 95 15.65 -13.17 -7.16
N ALA A 96 14.60 -13.45 -6.37
CA ALA A 96 14.74 -13.59 -4.93
C ALA A 96 15.74 -14.68 -4.55
N TRP A 97 15.77 -15.80 -5.28
CA TRP A 97 16.78 -16.85 -5.08
C TRP A 97 18.20 -16.35 -5.34
N VAL A 98 18.43 -15.63 -6.45
CA VAL A 98 19.74 -15.02 -6.74
C VAL A 98 20.15 -14.06 -5.63
N MET A 99 19.22 -13.21 -5.16
CA MET A 99 19.48 -12.23 -4.12
C MET A 99 19.74 -12.88 -2.75
N ASN A 100 19.14 -14.04 -2.46
CA ASN A 100 19.46 -14.81 -1.26
C ASN A 100 20.93 -15.22 -1.24
N CYS A 101 21.51 -15.60 -2.39
CA CYS A 101 22.93 -15.95 -2.49
C CYS A 101 23.88 -14.76 -2.28
N LEU A 102 23.37 -13.53 -2.33
CA LEU A 102 24.13 -12.30 -2.10
C LEU A 102 23.86 -11.68 -0.74
N THR A 103 22.85 -12.14 -0.02
CA THR A 103 22.47 -11.59 1.28
C THR A 103 23.21 -12.31 2.40
N GLY A 104 23.97 -11.57 3.21
CA GLY A 104 24.63 -12.14 4.38
C GLY A 104 23.61 -12.54 5.45
N PHE A 105 23.80 -13.71 6.08
CA PHE A 105 22.93 -14.18 7.17
C PHE A 105 22.77 -13.15 8.30
N GLY A 106 23.87 -12.45 8.65
CA GLY A 106 23.85 -11.37 9.64
C GLY A 106 22.97 -10.18 9.25
N GLU A 107 22.90 -9.84 7.96
CA GLU A 107 22.08 -8.72 7.46
C GLU A 107 20.60 -9.05 7.59
N ALA A 108 20.20 -10.25 7.14
CA ALA A 108 18.82 -10.73 7.25
C ALA A 108 18.38 -10.86 8.73
N SER A 109 19.22 -11.44 9.60
CA SER A 109 18.91 -11.60 11.03
C SER A 109 18.82 -10.31 11.84
N ARG A 110 19.38 -9.20 11.35
CA ARG A 110 19.30 -7.90 12.01
C ARG A 110 18.06 -7.09 11.65
N MET A 111 17.24 -7.55 10.70
CA MET A 111 16.00 -6.85 10.30
C MET A 111 15.04 -6.72 11.49
N THR A 112 14.62 -5.49 11.80
CA THR A 112 13.79 -5.19 12.97
C THR A 112 12.44 -5.89 12.87
N GLN A 113 11.83 -5.88 11.68
CA GLN A 113 10.55 -6.56 11.46
C GLN A 113 10.62 -8.08 11.67
N PHE A 114 11.76 -8.71 11.32
CA PHE A 114 11.96 -10.13 11.59
C PHE A 114 12.04 -10.38 13.11
N LYS A 115 12.81 -9.57 13.84
CA LYS A 115 12.92 -9.67 15.31
C LYS A 115 11.58 -9.48 16.00
N ASP A 116 10.81 -8.47 15.61
CA ASP A 116 9.51 -8.17 16.21
C ASP A 116 8.48 -9.26 15.94
N LYS A 117 8.43 -9.78 14.69
CA LYS A 117 7.46 -10.83 14.31
C LYS A 117 7.85 -12.19 14.88
N SER A 118 9.14 -12.54 14.89
CA SER A 118 9.62 -13.79 15.49
C SER A 118 9.45 -13.82 17.02
N ALA A 119 9.69 -12.69 17.70
CA ALA A 119 9.43 -12.58 19.14
C ALA A 119 7.94 -12.79 19.47
N LYS A 120 7.02 -12.29 18.63
CA LYS A 120 5.57 -12.48 18.81
C LYS A 120 5.10 -13.91 18.52
N GLN A 121 5.68 -14.58 17.53
CA GLN A 121 5.27 -15.93 17.12
C GLN A 121 5.97 -17.04 17.91
N GLY A 122 7.10 -16.73 18.56
CA GLY A 122 8.04 -17.70 19.11
C GLY A 122 9.06 -18.12 18.05
N ALA A 123 10.34 -18.18 18.43
CA ALA A 123 11.45 -18.42 17.50
C ALA A 123 11.27 -19.73 16.69
N ASP A 124 10.76 -20.79 17.31
CA ASP A 124 10.53 -22.08 16.65
C ASP A 124 9.39 -22.07 15.62
N ARG A 125 8.52 -21.05 15.66
CA ARG A 125 7.40 -20.88 14.71
C ARG A 125 7.67 -19.87 13.61
N ALA A 126 8.78 -19.14 13.70
CA ALA A 126 9.18 -18.20 12.65
C ALA A 126 9.59 -18.99 11.39
N SER A 127 8.83 -18.81 10.31
CA SER A 127 9.13 -19.50 9.05
C SER A 127 10.39 -18.93 8.38
N VAL A 128 11.05 -19.75 7.55
CA VAL A 128 12.15 -19.26 6.70
C VAL A 128 11.66 -18.15 5.77
N GLY A 129 10.40 -18.23 5.30
CA GLY A 129 9.79 -17.15 4.51
C GLY A 129 9.73 -15.83 5.29
N LEU A 130 9.39 -15.85 6.58
CA LEU A 130 9.41 -14.66 7.42
C LEU A 130 10.83 -14.09 7.63
N PHE A 131 11.86 -14.93 7.53
CA PHE A 131 13.25 -14.50 7.57
C PHE A 131 13.73 -13.91 6.23
N THR A 132 13.32 -14.49 5.11
CA THR A 132 13.82 -14.14 3.77
C THR A 132 12.92 -13.18 2.97
N TYR A 133 11.72 -12.84 3.46
CA TYR A 133 10.84 -11.92 2.72
C TYR A 133 11.47 -10.55 2.39
N PRO A 134 12.39 -9.96 3.17
CA PRO A 134 13.04 -8.71 2.76
C PRO A 134 13.84 -8.89 1.46
N VAL A 135 14.39 -10.08 1.22
CA VAL A 135 15.11 -10.43 -0.02
C VAL A 135 14.14 -10.61 -1.19
N LEU A 136 12.94 -11.14 -0.94
CA LEU A 136 11.87 -11.15 -1.93
C LEU A 136 11.45 -9.71 -2.28
N GLN A 137 11.35 -8.81 -1.29
CA GLN A 137 11.07 -7.40 -1.54
C GLN A 137 12.16 -6.71 -2.37
N VAL A 138 13.44 -7.06 -2.17
CA VAL A 138 14.53 -6.60 -3.03
C VAL A 138 14.29 -7.03 -4.47
N ALA A 139 13.99 -8.31 -4.70
CA ALA A 139 13.68 -8.82 -6.03
C ALA A 139 12.47 -8.11 -6.66
N ASP A 140 11.41 -7.89 -5.89
CA ASP A 140 10.22 -7.19 -6.32
C ASP A 140 10.54 -5.79 -6.87
N ILE A 141 11.44 -5.05 -6.22
CA ILE A 141 11.81 -3.69 -6.60
C ILE A 141 12.75 -3.68 -7.82
N LEU A 142 13.77 -4.55 -7.79
CA LEU A 142 14.85 -4.51 -8.78
C LEU A 142 14.43 -5.03 -10.17
N LEU A 143 13.48 -5.98 -10.25
CA LEU A 143 12.99 -6.51 -11.53
C LEU A 143 12.47 -5.44 -12.49
N TYR A 144 11.90 -4.37 -11.93
CA TYR A 144 11.27 -3.31 -12.73
C TYR A 144 12.17 -2.10 -12.92
N GLN A 145 13.43 -2.13 -12.45
CA GLN A 145 14.34 -0.98 -12.50
C GLN A 145 13.69 0.26 -11.86
N ALA A 146 13.05 0.05 -10.69
CA ALA A 146 12.33 1.12 -10.00
C ALA A 146 13.31 2.19 -9.52
N HIS A 147 13.03 3.45 -9.87
CA HIS A 147 13.82 4.60 -9.42
C HIS A 147 13.38 5.03 -8.03
N GLN A 148 12.09 4.84 -7.74
CA GLN A 148 11.43 5.33 -6.55
C GLN A 148 10.47 4.28 -5.99
N VAL A 149 10.40 4.15 -4.67
CA VAL A 149 9.49 3.20 -4.00
C VAL A 149 8.67 3.96 -2.94
N PRO A 150 7.34 4.13 -3.11
CA PRO A 150 6.49 4.78 -2.12
C PRO A 150 6.34 3.85 -0.92
N VAL A 151 6.94 4.26 0.20
CA VAL A 151 6.94 3.49 1.44
C VAL A 151 6.72 4.38 2.65
N GLY A 152 6.17 3.79 3.71
CA GLY A 152 6.19 4.39 5.05
C GLY A 152 7.58 4.30 5.68
N GLU A 153 7.79 5.08 6.75
CA GLU A 153 9.06 5.10 7.50
C GLU A 153 9.46 3.71 8.03
N ASP A 154 8.47 2.84 8.32
CA ASP A 154 8.65 1.48 8.82
C ASP A 154 9.30 0.51 7.82
N GLN A 155 9.33 0.87 6.54
CA GLN A 155 9.92 0.07 5.46
C GLN A 155 11.27 0.61 4.98
N ARG A 156 11.77 1.70 5.57
CA ARG A 156 13.04 2.33 5.16
C ARG A 156 14.20 1.35 5.22
N GLN A 157 14.24 0.48 6.24
CA GLN A 157 15.28 -0.55 6.37
C GLN A 157 15.28 -1.53 5.18
N HIS A 158 14.12 -1.86 4.62
CA HIS A 158 14.03 -2.73 3.44
C HIS A 158 14.50 -2.02 2.16
N ILE A 159 14.29 -0.71 2.06
CA ILE A 159 14.83 0.09 0.94
C ILE A 159 16.35 0.16 1.02
N GLU A 160 16.93 0.38 2.20
CA GLU A 160 18.39 0.35 2.36
C GLU A 160 18.97 -1.04 2.02
N LEU A 161 18.34 -2.13 2.46
CA LEU A 161 18.76 -3.48 2.07
C LEU A 161 18.71 -3.67 0.54
N THR A 162 17.67 -3.13 -0.12
CA THR A 162 17.54 -3.19 -1.58
C THR A 162 18.68 -2.46 -2.28
N ARG A 163 19.06 -1.28 -1.77
CA ARG A 163 20.18 -0.49 -2.28
C ARG A 163 21.50 -1.22 -2.09
N ASP A 164 21.77 -1.73 -0.89
CA ASP A 164 23.00 -2.46 -0.56
C ASP A 164 23.19 -3.70 -1.46
N LEU A 165 22.11 -4.47 -1.69
CA LEU A 165 22.17 -5.65 -2.55
C LEU A 165 22.31 -5.30 -4.03
N ALA A 166 21.67 -4.23 -4.49
CA ALA A 166 21.82 -3.75 -5.87
C ALA A 166 23.25 -3.24 -6.12
N GLU A 167 23.81 -2.43 -5.23
CA GLU A 167 25.20 -1.95 -5.32
C GLU A 167 26.20 -3.11 -5.27
N ARG A 168 25.96 -4.10 -4.40
CA ARG A 168 26.78 -5.31 -4.31
C ARG A 168 26.75 -6.14 -5.58
N PHE A 169 25.56 -6.35 -6.16
CA PHE A 169 25.43 -7.06 -7.42
C PHE A 169 26.18 -6.30 -8.53
N ASN A 170 25.91 -5.00 -8.67
CA ASN A 170 26.52 -4.16 -9.70
C ASN A 170 28.04 -4.11 -9.59
N GLY A 171 28.58 -3.97 -8.38
CA GLY A 171 30.02 -3.95 -8.15
C GLY A 171 30.71 -5.29 -8.41
N ARG A 172 29.99 -6.41 -8.21
CA ARG A 172 30.54 -7.76 -8.40
C ARG A 172 30.43 -8.28 -9.83
N PHE A 173 29.31 -8.02 -10.49
CA PHE A 173 28.98 -8.62 -11.79
C PHE A 173 28.86 -7.60 -12.94
N GLY A 174 28.88 -6.29 -12.62
CA GLY A 174 28.70 -5.20 -13.57
C GLY A 174 27.34 -4.53 -13.44
N GLU A 175 27.24 -3.26 -13.87
CA GLU A 175 26.01 -2.47 -13.78
C GLU A 175 24.82 -3.19 -14.44
N THR A 176 23.79 -3.46 -13.63
CA THR A 176 22.61 -4.26 -13.99
C THR A 176 21.33 -3.69 -13.37
N PHE A 177 21.39 -3.23 -12.11
CA PHE A 177 20.23 -2.73 -11.38
C PHE A 177 20.31 -1.23 -11.14
N THR A 178 19.17 -0.56 -11.34
CA THR A 178 18.93 0.80 -10.86
C THR A 178 18.89 0.80 -9.33
N ILE A 179 19.60 1.74 -8.70
CA ILE A 179 19.60 1.88 -7.25
C ILE A 179 18.36 2.70 -6.83
N PRO A 180 17.38 2.12 -6.13
CA PRO A 180 16.14 2.82 -5.83
C PRO A 180 16.34 3.88 -4.74
N SER A 181 15.43 4.86 -4.72
CA SER A 181 15.28 5.84 -3.65
C SER A 181 13.89 5.75 -3.01
N PRO A 182 13.73 6.08 -1.72
CA PRO A 182 12.40 6.16 -1.13
C PRO A 182 11.63 7.32 -1.78
N TYR A 183 10.40 7.05 -2.21
CA TYR A 183 9.47 8.11 -2.58
C TYR A 183 8.76 8.58 -1.32
N ILE A 184 9.20 9.72 -0.78
CA ILE A 184 8.51 10.34 0.35
C ILE A 184 7.22 10.96 -0.20
N LEU A 185 6.10 10.30 0.08
CA LEU A 185 4.78 10.87 -0.19
C LEU A 185 4.72 12.24 0.51
N LYS A 186 4.33 13.30 -0.22
CA LYS A 186 4.04 14.62 0.38
C LYS A 186 3.15 14.38 1.60
N GLU A 187 3.46 15.00 2.74
CA GLU A 187 2.74 14.78 4.00
C GLU A 187 1.23 14.72 3.77
N THR A 188 0.70 13.50 3.74
CA THR A 188 -0.72 13.27 3.70
C THR A 188 -1.25 13.46 5.10
N ALA A 189 -2.42 14.06 5.19
CA ALA A 189 -3.18 14.19 6.43
C ALA A 189 -3.16 12.86 7.22
N LYS A 190 -2.54 12.88 8.41
CA LYS A 190 -2.58 11.73 9.32
C LYS A 190 -4.01 11.59 9.83
N ILE A 191 -4.63 10.44 9.54
CA ILE A 191 -5.99 10.13 9.98
C ILE A 191 -5.92 9.31 11.27
N TYR A 192 -6.56 9.82 12.31
CA TYR A 192 -6.60 9.22 13.63
C TYR A 192 -7.89 8.43 13.84
N ASP A 193 -7.88 7.54 14.84
CA ASP A 193 -9.05 6.77 15.22
C ASP A 193 -10.20 7.67 15.67
N LEU A 194 -11.43 7.34 15.26
CA LEU A 194 -12.61 8.17 15.56
C LEU A 194 -13.04 8.11 17.03
N GLN A 195 -12.57 7.15 17.81
CA GLN A 195 -12.90 6.98 19.23
C GLN A 195 -11.72 7.30 20.14
N ASP A 196 -10.49 7.10 19.65
CA ASP A 196 -9.26 7.51 20.33
C ASP A 196 -8.38 8.36 19.40
N PRO A 197 -8.55 9.70 19.40
CA PRO A 197 -7.80 10.59 18.53
C PRO A 197 -6.29 10.62 18.79
N SER A 198 -5.79 9.98 19.86
CA SER A 198 -4.36 9.91 20.17
C SER A 198 -3.61 8.87 19.34
N ILE A 199 -4.34 7.90 18.77
CA ILE A 199 -3.75 6.80 17.99
C ILE A 199 -4.09 6.92 16.50
N LYS A 200 -3.14 6.53 15.65
CA LYS A 200 -3.35 6.45 14.20
C LYS A 200 -4.40 5.38 13.90
N MET A 201 -5.33 5.68 13.00
CA MET A 201 -6.31 4.70 12.54
C MET A 201 -5.59 3.49 11.92
N SER A 202 -5.82 2.30 12.46
CA SER A 202 -5.17 1.07 12.00
C SER A 202 -6.01 -0.18 12.28
N LYS A 203 -5.89 -1.22 11.44
CA LYS A 203 -6.63 -2.48 11.64
C LYS A 203 -6.30 -3.18 12.97
N SER A 204 -5.08 -2.99 13.51
CA SER A 204 -4.60 -3.69 14.70
C SER A 204 -4.87 -2.98 16.02
N ALA A 205 -4.96 -1.64 16.02
CA ALA A 205 -5.14 -0.85 17.25
C ALA A 205 -6.54 -0.23 17.37
N SER A 206 -7.23 -0.01 16.26
CA SER A 206 -8.54 0.63 16.26
C SER A 206 -9.66 -0.32 16.69
N THR A 207 -10.61 0.22 17.44
CA THR A 207 -11.89 -0.48 17.67
C THR A 207 -12.74 -0.44 16.38
N PRO A 208 -13.72 -1.34 16.21
CA PRO A 208 -14.62 -1.29 15.05
C PRO A 208 -15.34 0.05 14.87
N LYS A 209 -15.59 0.81 15.95
CA LYS A 209 -16.20 2.15 15.90
C LYS A 209 -15.20 3.24 15.52
N GLY A 210 -13.93 3.06 15.89
CA GLY A 210 -12.83 3.97 15.60
C GLY A 210 -12.28 3.86 14.17
N LEU A 211 -12.45 2.69 13.56
CA LEU A 211 -12.00 2.36 12.21
C LEU A 211 -13.09 2.61 11.17
N VAL A 212 -12.80 3.40 10.13
CA VAL A 212 -13.67 3.55 8.96
C VAL A 212 -13.15 2.67 7.83
N ASN A 213 -13.88 1.60 7.51
CA ASN A 213 -13.58 0.78 6.33
C ASN A 213 -14.32 1.35 5.12
N LEU A 214 -13.65 1.39 3.97
CA LEU A 214 -14.23 1.94 2.75
C LEU A 214 -15.38 1.10 2.16
N LEU A 215 -15.45 -0.18 2.52
CA LEU A 215 -16.54 -1.09 2.10
C LEU A 215 -17.62 -1.27 3.17
N ASP A 216 -17.56 -0.54 4.29
CA ASP A 216 -18.66 -0.49 5.26
C ASP A 216 -19.95 -0.03 4.56
N ASP A 217 -21.10 -0.49 5.04
CA ASP A 217 -22.38 0.08 4.64
C ASP A 217 -22.37 1.60 4.88
N PRO A 218 -22.81 2.44 3.92
CA PRO A 218 -22.73 3.90 4.06
C PRO A 218 -23.41 4.43 5.33
N LYS A 219 -24.48 3.80 5.82
CA LYS A 219 -25.14 4.20 7.09
C LYS A 219 -24.25 3.86 8.29
N THR A 220 -23.53 2.75 8.23
CA THR A 220 -22.54 2.39 9.26
C THR A 220 -21.41 3.42 9.31
N THR A 221 -20.87 3.81 8.16
CA THR A 221 -19.85 4.85 8.05
C THR A 221 -20.35 6.19 8.60
N ALA A 222 -21.55 6.63 8.21
CA ALA A 222 -22.17 7.84 8.74
C ALA A 222 -22.34 7.79 10.26
N LYS A 223 -22.77 6.65 10.80
CA LYS A 223 -22.93 6.46 12.24
C LYS A 223 -21.59 6.58 12.97
N LYS A 224 -20.51 5.98 12.45
CA LYS A 224 -19.16 6.08 13.04
C LYS A 224 -18.69 7.52 13.12
N VAL A 225 -18.82 8.29 12.03
CA VAL A 225 -18.48 9.72 11.99
C VAL A 225 -19.32 10.53 12.99
N LYS A 226 -20.64 10.29 13.04
CA LYS A 226 -21.54 10.97 13.98
C LYS A 226 -21.22 10.66 15.45
N SER A 227 -20.69 9.47 15.72
CA SER A 227 -20.26 9.04 17.06
C SER A 227 -18.81 9.35 17.39
N ALA A 228 -18.07 10.05 16.52
CA ALA A 228 -16.67 10.34 16.76
C ALA A 228 -16.47 11.12 18.07
N VAL A 229 -15.43 10.79 18.83
CA VAL A 229 -15.10 11.47 20.09
C VAL A 229 -14.58 12.88 19.79
N THR A 230 -15.10 13.84 20.53
CA THR A 230 -14.69 15.25 20.51
C THR A 230 -14.45 15.71 21.94
N ASP A 231 -13.77 16.84 22.10
CA ASP A 231 -13.65 17.51 23.40
C ASP A 231 -15.01 18.04 23.89
N THR A 232 -15.01 18.62 25.10
CA THR A 232 -16.18 19.16 25.79
C THR A 232 -16.41 20.65 25.55
N ASP A 233 -15.57 21.31 24.76
CA ASP A 233 -15.76 22.69 24.33
C ASP A 233 -16.77 22.74 23.17
N THR A 234 -16.99 23.90 22.55
CA THR A 234 -18.00 24.10 21.50
C THR A 234 -17.44 24.76 20.25
N VAL A 235 -16.22 25.27 20.30
CA VAL A 235 -15.58 25.96 19.18
C VAL A 235 -14.98 24.96 18.20
N ILE A 236 -15.38 25.03 16.93
CA ILE A 236 -14.80 24.22 15.86
C ILE A 236 -13.53 24.91 15.36
N ARG A 237 -12.38 24.43 15.85
CA ARG A 237 -11.05 24.92 15.49
C ARG A 237 -10.06 23.75 15.43
N TYR A 238 -9.11 23.83 14.53
CA TYR A 238 -7.96 22.95 14.48
C TYR A 238 -6.97 23.29 15.59
N ASP A 239 -6.72 22.29 16.43
CA ASP A 239 -5.77 22.31 17.53
C ASP A 239 -5.44 20.84 17.85
N ALA A 240 -4.37 20.32 17.26
CA ALA A 240 -4.03 18.90 17.38
C ALA A 240 -3.68 18.49 18.82
N GLU A 241 -3.28 19.44 19.67
CA GLU A 241 -2.89 19.19 21.06
C GLU A 241 -4.12 19.21 21.98
N HIS A 242 -4.94 20.25 21.89
CA HIS A 242 -6.06 20.45 22.83
C HIS A 242 -7.40 19.92 22.31
N LYS A 243 -7.55 19.78 20.97
CA LYS A 243 -8.80 19.37 20.30
C LYS A 243 -8.53 18.29 19.25
N PRO A 244 -7.85 17.18 19.58
CA PRO A 244 -7.40 16.20 18.59
C PRO A 244 -8.57 15.55 17.83
N GLY A 245 -9.72 15.33 18.50
CA GLY A 245 -10.92 14.78 17.87
C GLY A 245 -11.51 15.71 16.79
N VAL A 246 -11.70 17.00 17.11
CA VAL A 246 -12.21 18.00 16.16
C VAL A 246 -11.22 18.23 15.03
N SER A 247 -9.92 18.29 15.35
CA SER A 247 -8.84 18.44 14.36
C SER A 247 -8.80 17.27 13.38
N ASN A 248 -9.00 16.04 13.85
CA ASN A 248 -9.10 14.85 13.00
C ASN A 248 -10.31 14.94 12.06
N LEU A 249 -11.49 15.37 12.54
CA LEU A 249 -12.68 15.54 11.70
C LEU A 249 -12.48 16.63 10.63
N LEU A 250 -11.92 17.78 11.01
CA LEU A 250 -11.58 18.86 10.06
C LEU A 250 -10.57 18.38 9.00
N THR A 251 -9.58 17.60 9.42
CA THR A 251 -8.57 17.00 8.54
C THR A 251 -9.20 16.05 7.52
N ILE A 252 -10.11 15.16 7.97
CA ILE A 252 -10.84 14.25 7.08
C ILE A 252 -11.72 15.05 6.10
N TYR A 253 -12.47 16.04 6.59
CA TYR A 253 -13.35 16.88 5.78
C TYR A 253 -12.54 17.60 4.69
N SER A 254 -11.47 18.28 5.10
CA SER A 254 -10.56 18.99 4.20
C SER A 254 -10.01 18.05 3.12
N THR A 255 -9.57 16.86 3.52
CA THR A 255 -8.98 15.89 2.59
C THR A 255 -9.99 15.38 1.57
N LEU A 256 -11.25 15.14 1.95
CA LEU A 256 -12.27 14.61 1.05
C LEU A 256 -12.86 15.68 0.12
N THR A 257 -12.95 16.93 0.57
CA THR A 257 -13.60 18.01 -0.21
C THR A 257 -12.63 18.95 -0.90
N GLY A 258 -11.34 18.92 -0.55
CA GLY A 258 -10.35 19.87 -1.03
C GLY A 258 -10.41 21.25 -0.38
N ARG A 259 -11.41 21.52 0.47
CA ARG A 259 -11.50 22.76 1.25
C ARG A 259 -10.36 22.84 2.25
N THR A 260 -9.82 24.02 2.48
CA THR A 260 -8.81 24.25 3.51
C THR A 260 -9.41 24.16 4.91
N ILE A 261 -8.59 23.86 5.92
CA ILE A 261 -9.03 23.86 7.32
C ILE A 261 -9.58 25.24 7.72
N ALA A 262 -8.93 26.33 7.29
CA ALA A 262 -9.37 27.69 7.58
C ALA A 262 -10.77 27.99 7.01
N GLU A 263 -11.06 27.56 5.76
CA GLU A 263 -12.39 27.68 5.16
C GLU A 263 -13.45 26.86 5.90
N LEU A 264 -13.07 25.73 6.49
CA LEU A 264 -13.96 24.92 7.31
C LEU A 264 -14.23 25.61 8.65
N GLU A 265 -13.20 26.07 9.36
CA GLU A 265 -13.34 26.81 10.62
C GLU A 265 -14.28 28.02 10.46
N GLN A 266 -14.08 28.82 9.40
CA GLN A 266 -14.94 29.95 9.10
C GLN A 266 -16.40 29.53 8.81
N ALA A 267 -16.61 28.47 8.04
CA ALA A 267 -17.96 27.98 7.71
C ALA A 267 -18.72 27.38 8.90
N TYR A 268 -18.00 27.03 9.97
CA TYR A 268 -18.54 26.47 11.20
C TYR A 268 -18.46 27.42 12.40
N GLU A 269 -18.13 28.70 12.18
CA GLU A 269 -18.19 29.72 13.22
C GLU A 269 -19.59 29.79 13.85
N GLY A 270 -19.65 29.76 15.18
CA GLY A 270 -20.91 29.77 15.95
C GLY A 270 -21.74 28.47 15.87
N LYS A 271 -21.28 27.43 15.16
CA LYS A 271 -21.97 26.13 15.08
C LYS A 271 -21.43 25.13 16.12
N MET A 272 -22.29 24.21 16.54
CA MET A 272 -21.93 23.11 17.44
C MET A 272 -21.36 21.91 16.68
N TYR A 273 -20.61 21.04 17.37
CA TYR A 273 -19.99 19.83 16.78
C TYR A 273 -20.98 18.88 16.08
N GLY A 274 -22.25 18.88 16.48
CA GLY A 274 -23.29 18.09 15.82
C GLY A 274 -23.47 18.44 14.34
N ALA A 275 -23.31 19.73 13.98
CA ALA A 275 -23.38 20.18 12.59
C ALA A 275 -22.17 19.65 11.79
N LEU A 276 -20.95 19.87 12.29
CA LEU A 276 -19.73 19.35 11.67
C LEU A 276 -19.80 17.83 11.42
N LYS A 277 -20.22 17.07 12.43
CA LYS A 277 -20.31 15.61 12.33
C LYS A 277 -21.41 15.15 11.37
N THR A 278 -22.51 15.91 11.25
CA THR A 278 -23.60 15.57 10.33
C THR A 278 -23.17 15.81 8.89
N ASP A 279 -22.64 16.99 8.59
CA ASP A 279 -22.20 17.34 7.25
C ASP A 279 -21.01 16.46 6.80
N LEU A 280 -20.06 16.18 7.70
CA LEU A 280 -18.95 15.27 7.39
C LEU A 280 -19.44 13.83 7.14
N ALA A 281 -20.49 13.39 7.84
CA ALA A 281 -21.06 12.08 7.60
C ALA A 281 -21.69 11.98 6.20
N GLU A 282 -22.31 13.05 5.71
CA GLU A 282 -22.83 13.14 4.35
C GLU A 282 -21.71 13.11 3.31
N VAL A 283 -20.68 13.95 3.47
CA VAL A 283 -19.48 13.94 2.62
C VAL A 283 -18.83 12.55 2.58
N MET A 284 -18.74 11.88 3.74
CA MET A 284 -18.17 10.54 3.80
C MET A 284 -19.03 9.52 3.05
N VAL A 285 -20.35 9.59 3.18
CA VAL A 285 -21.29 8.72 2.44
C VAL A 285 -21.16 8.93 0.94
N GLU A 286 -21.14 10.18 0.48
CA GLU A 286 -20.95 10.53 -0.93
C GLU A 286 -19.61 10.01 -1.47
N PHE A 287 -18.57 9.97 -0.64
CA PHE A 287 -17.27 9.42 -1.00
C PHE A 287 -17.26 7.87 -1.03
N VAL A 288 -17.75 7.20 0.02
CA VAL A 288 -17.64 5.74 0.13
C VAL A 288 -18.61 4.98 -0.77
N THR A 289 -19.78 5.55 -1.06
CA THR A 289 -20.81 4.88 -1.87
C THR A 289 -20.31 4.49 -3.27
N PRO A 290 -19.79 5.41 -4.10
CA PRO A 290 -19.27 5.06 -5.43
C PRO A 290 -17.99 4.24 -5.37
N PHE A 291 -17.19 4.35 -4.31
CA PHE A 291 -16.02 3.47 -4.11
C PHE A 291 -16.48 2.03 -3.88
N ARG A 292 -17.45 1.82 -2.99
CA ARG A 292 -18.01 0.53 -2.66
C ARG A 292 -18.71 -0.10 -3.87
N GLU A 293 -19.53 0.66 -4.58
CA GLU A 293 -20.23 0.19 -5.79
C GLU A 293 -19.25 -0.28 -6.86
N ARG A 294 -18.23 0.54 -7.19
CA ARG A 294 -17.19 0.14 -8.16
C ARG A 294 -16.40 -1.08 -7.72
N THR A 295 -16.10 -1.19 -6.42
CA THR A 295 -15.42 -2.38 -5.90
C THR A 295 -16.28 -3.62 -6.12
N HIS A 296 -17.57 -3.56 -5.80
CA HIS A 296 -18.48 -4.69 -6.00
C HIS A 296 -18.69 -5.02 -7.49
N GLN A 297 -18.75 -4.02 -8.38
CA GLN A 297 -18.81 -4.27 -9.83
C GLN A 297 -17.68 -5.19 -10.32
N TYR A 298 -16.45 -4.99 -9.84
CA TYR A 298 -15.32 -5.89 -10.18
C TYR A 298 -15.38 -7.25 -9.48
N LEU A 299 -15.98 -7.35 -8.29
CA LEU A 299 -16.08 -8.61 -7.56
C LEU A 299 -17.21 -9.50 -8.06
N ASP A 300 -18.29 -8.88 -8.55
CA ASP A 300 -19.44 -9.56 -9.12
C ASP A 300 -19.17 -10.03 -10.57
N ASP A 301 -18.12 -9.50 -11.21
CA ASP A 301 -17.57 -9.96 -12.49
C ASP A 301 -16.09 -10.39 -12.36
N PRO A 302 -15.83 -11.57 -11.76
CA PRO A 302 -14.47 -12.06 -11.53
C PRO A 302 -13.73 -12.37 -12.83
N GLU A 303 -14.41 -12.66 -13.94
CA GLU A 303 -13.76 -12.95 -15.22
C GLU A 303 -13.09 -11.70 -15.78
N THR A 304 -13.78 -10.55 -15.77
CA THR A 304 -13.21 -9.27 -16.16
C THR A 304 -12.03 -8.88 -15.25
N LEU A 305 -12.18 -9.03 -13.94
CA LEU A 305 -11.10 -8.73 -12.99
C LEU A 305 -9.86 -9.60 -13.23
N ASP A 306 -10.05 -10.92 -13.40
CA ASP A 306 -8.96 -11.84 -13.65
C ASP A 306 -8.30 -11.56 -15.01
N SER A 307 -9.06 -11.14 -16.04
CA SER A 307 -8.52 -10.71 -17.34
C SER A 307 -7.66 -9.46 -17.24
N ILE A 308 -8.08 -8.47 -16.45
CA ILE A 308 -7.29 -7.25 -16.17
C ILE A 308 -5.96 -7.64 -15.51
N LEU A 309 -6.01 -8.50 -14.49
CA LEU A 309 -4.81 -8.96 -13.78
C LEU A 309 -3.89 -9.81 -14.66
N ALA A 310 -4.44 -10.62 -15.57
CA ALA A 310 -3.65 -11.39 -16.53
C ALA A 310 -2.89 -10.45 -17.49
N LYS A 311 -3.56 -9.44 -18.07
CA LYS A 311 -2.92 -8.43 -18.92
C LYS A 311 -1.85 -7.65 -18.16
N GLY A 312 -2.12 -7.30 -16.91
CA GLY A 312 -1.13 -6.65 -16.05
C GLY A 312 0.10 -7.53 -15.79
N ALA A 313 -0.11 -8.83 -15.56
CA ALA A 313 0.97 -9.80 -15.40
C ALA A 313 1.81 -9.96 -16.67
N GLU A 314 1.20 -9.93 -17.87
CA GLU A 314 1.94 -9.96 -19.14
C GLU A 314 2.83 -8.71 -19.33
N LYS A 315 2.29 -7.51 -19.03
CA LYS A 315 3.07 -6.26 -19.02
C LYS A 315 4.24 -6.35 -18.04
N ALA A 316 3.97 -6.84 -16.83
CA ALA A 316 4.96 -6.99 -15.78
C ALA A 316 6.07 -7.99 -16.16
N ARG A 317 5.70 -9.18 -16.64
CA ARG A 317 6.64 -10.23 -17.09
C ARG A 317 7.56 -9.73 -18.20
N THR A 318 7.06 -8.93 -19.13
CA THR A 318 7.88 -8.38 -20.22
C THR A 318 9.09 -7.62 -19.69
N VAL A 319 8.88 -6.77 -18.67
CA VAL A 319 9.96 -5.99 -18.04
C VAL A 319 10.81 -6.84 -17.10
N ALA A 320 10.15 -7.66 -16.28
CA ALA A 320 10.82 -8.48 -15.28
C ALA A 320 11.74 -9.54 -15.92
N ALA A 321 11.30 -10.18 -17.01
CA ALA A 321 12.08 -11.20 -17.71
C ALA A 321 13.34 -10.63 -18.35
N GLU A 322 13.29 -9.39 -18.86
CA GLU A 322 14.48 -8.70 -19.40
C GLU A 322 15.52 -8.50 -18.30
N THR A 323 15.12 -7.91 -17.17
CA THR A 323 16.02 -7.69 -16.03
C THR A 323 16.57 -9.01 -15.48
N LEU A 324 15.74 -10.04 -15.36
CA LEU A 324 16.17 -11.35 -14.87
C LEU A 324 17.18 -12.00 -15.83
N SER A 325 16.93 -11.92 -17.13
CA SER A 325 17.85 -12.45 -18.14
C SER A 325 19.21 -11.77 -18.07
N GLN A 326 19.25 -10.45 -17.89
CA GLN A 326 20.50 -9.72 -17.68
C GLN A 326 21.19 -10.18 -16.39
N ALA A 327 20.47 -10.28 -15.28
CA ALA A 327 21.03 -10.76 -14.02
C ALA A 327 21.62 -12.18 -14.15
N TYR A 328 20.92 -13.09 -14.85
CA TYR A 328 21.36 -14.46 -15.08
C TYR A 328 22.63 -14.54 -15.95
N ASP A 329 22.72 -13.75 -17.02
CA ASP A 329 23.92 -13.66 -17.84
C ASP A 329 25.12 -13.16 -17.02
N ARG A 330 24.90 -12.10 -16.23
CA ARG A 330 25.94 -11.48 -15.38
C ARG A 330 26.50 -12.41 -14.31
N ILE A 331 25.68 -13.30 -13.75
CA ILE A 331 26.13 -14.32 -12.79
C ILE A 331 26.66 -15.60 -13.46
N GLY A 332 26.57 -15.69 -14.80
CA GLY A 332 27.13 -16.78 -15.59
C GLY A 332 26.26 -18.03 -15.68
N PHE A 333 24.94 -17.91 -15.56
CA PHE A 333 24.05 -19.04 -15.85
C PHE A 333 24.05 -19.35 -17.36
N LEU A 334 24.13 -20.63 -17.69
CA LEU A 334 24.05 -21.09 -19.08
C LEU A 334 22.63 -20.81 -19.62
N PRO A 335 22.45 -20.00 -20.67
CA PRO A 335 21.12 -19.73 -21.22
C PRO A 335 20.52 -20.99 -21.83
N ALA A 336 19.19 -21.12 -21.70
CA ALA A 336 18.46 -22.15 -22.40
C ALA A 336 18.59 -21.96 -23.91
N LYS A 337 18.78 -23.05 -24.64
CA LYS A 337 18.80 -23.01 -26.10
C LYS A 337 17.35 -22.88 -26.59
N HIS A 338 17.02 -21.77 -27.23
CA HIS A 338 15.71 -21.54 -27.84
C HIS A 338 15.55 -22.28 -29.16
#